data_AF-A0A947C1L7-F1
#
_entry.id   AF-A0A947C1L7-F1
#
_cell.length_a   1.000
_cell.length_b   1.000
_cell.length_c   1.000
_cell.angle_alpha   90.00
_cell.angle_beta   90.00
_cell.angle_gamma   90.00
#
_symmetry.space_group_name_H-M   'P 1'
#
loop_
_entity.id
_entity.type
_entity.pdbx_description
1 polymer ?
#
loop_
_entity_poly.entity_id
_entity_poly.type
_entity_poly.pdbx_seq_one_letter_code
_entity_poly.pdbx_strand_id
1 'polypeptide(L)'
;MKRLWDKGEPLDDRILRYTAGEDHLLDDRLVPYDVRASIAHAAMLNQQQLLSDDDFDDIRDGLEKLEREHAEGKWDITLEDEDVHTALESRLTDRVGDAGKRVHLGRSRNDQVLAALRLYLL
;
A
#
# COMPACT_ATOMS: atom_id res chain seq x y z
N MET A 1 7.78 -11.85 -2.61
CA MET A 1 6.36 -11.55 -2.35
C MET A 1 5.63 -11.54 -3.70
N LYS A 2 4.37 -11.97 -3.78
CA LYS A 2 3.65 -12.08 -5.08
C LYS A 2 2.95 -10.76 -5.37
N ARG A 3 3.26 -10.12 -6.50
CA ARG A 3 2.64 -8.85 -6.91
C ARG A 3 1.15 -9.04 -7.18
N LEU A 4 0.37 -7.97 -7.07
CA LEU A 4 -1.08 -8.00 -7.31
C LEU A 4 -1.44 -8.60 -8.67
N TRP A 5 -0.60 -8.37 -9.69
CA TRP A 5 -0.81 -8.77 -11.07
C TRP A 5 0.01 -10.00 -11.50
N ASP A 6 0.84 -10.56 -10.61
CA ASP A 6 1.78 -11.63 -10.96
C ASP A 6 1.06 -12.93 -11.36
N LYS A 7 1.40 -13.44 -12.55
CA LYS A 7 0.86 -14.67 -13.14
C LYS A 7 1.78 -15.88 -12.99
N GLY A 8 2.93 -15.73 -12.32
CA GLY A 8 3.90 -16.80 -12.06
C GLY A 8 4.96 -16.97 -13.15
N GLU A 9 5.08 -16.01 -14.08
CA GLU A 9 6.11 -15.99 -15.11
C GLU A 9 7.32 -15.16 -14.63
N PRO A 10 8.54 -15.46 -15.09
CA PRO A 10 9.71 -14.65 -14.76
C PRO A 10 9.54 -13.20 -15.23
N LEU A 11 9.81 -12.25 -14.35
CA LEU A 11 9.85 -10.84 -14.69
C LEU A 11 11.19 -10.47 -15.33
N ASP A 12 11.14 -9.80 -16.48
CA ASP A 12 12.32 -9.26 -17.12
C ASP A 12 12.79 -7.97 -16.40
N ASP A 13 14.06 -7.93 -16.01
CA ASP A 13 14.68 -6.83 -15.26
C ASP A 13 14.60 -5.50 -16.01
N ARG A 14 14.68 -5.53 -17.35
CA ARG A 14 14.55 -4.34 -18.19
C ARG A 14 13.12 -3.81 -18.19
N ILE A 15 12.13 -4.70 -18.18
CA ILE A 15 10.72 -4.30 -18.09
C ILE A 15 10.45 -3.67 -16.73
N LEU A 16 10.91 -4.28 -15.63
CA LEU A 16 10.77 -3.73 -14.28
C LEU A 16 11.33 -2.31 -14.19
N ARG A 17 12.58 -2.11 -14.61
CA ARG A 17 13.23 -0.78 -14.58
C ARG A 17 12.50 0.24 -15.43
N TYR A 18 11.91 -0.18 -16.55
CA TYR A 18 11.16 0.72 -17.42
C TYR A 18 9.80 1.10 -16.85
N THR A 19 9.08 0.14 -16.27
CA THR A 19 7.70 0.36 -15.78
C THR A 19 7.65 1.00 -14.40
N ALA A 20 8.55 0.62 -13.50
CA ALA A 20 8.65 1.24 -12.17
C ALA A 20 9.45 2.54 -12.20
N GLY A 21 10.38 2.71 -13.16
CA GLY A 21 11.14 3.94 -13.33
C GLY A 21 11.78 4.43 -12.03
N GLU A 22 11.44 5.67 -11.66
CA GLU A 22 11.88 6.31 -10.40
C GLU A 22 10.75 6.36 -9.36
N ASP A 23 9.64 5.66 -9.57
CA ASP A 23 8.43 5.74 -8.72
C ASP A 23 8.77 5.38 -7.27
N HIS A 24 9.55 4.32 -7.03
CA HIS A 24 10.06 3.96 -5.70
C HIS A 24 10.78 5.10 -4.95
N LEU A 25 11.41 6.06 -5.65
CA LEU A 25 12.06 7.22 -5.04
C LEU A 25 11.11 8.41 -4.90
N LEU A 26 10.26 8.63 -5.90
CA LEU A 26 9.34 9.77 -5.95
C LEU A 26 8.16 9.58 -5.00
N ASP A 27 7.64 8.35 -4.91
CA ASP A 27 6.49 7.97 -4.11
C ASP A 27 6.79 7.89 -2.61
N ASP A 28 8.05 8.02 -2.20
CA ASP A 28 8.44 8.18 -0.80
C ASP A 28 7.64 9.30 -0.12
N ARG A 29 7.38 10.38 -0.88
CA ARG A 29 6.58 11.52 -0.44
C ARG A 29 5.09 11.18 -0.26
N LEU A 30 4.62 10.10 -0.88
CA LEU A 30 3.23 9.69 -0.88
C LEU A 30 2.87 8.74 0.27
N VAL A 31 3.85 8.16 0.98
CA VAL A 31 3.63 7.21 2.09
C VAL A 31 2.58 7.68 3.10
N PRO A 32 2.70 8.87 3.74
CA PRO A 32 1.70 9.29 4.75
C PRO A 32 0.31 9.50 4.14
N TYR A 33 0.23 9.84 2.86
CA TYR A 33 -1.03 10.10 2.17
C TYR A 33 -1.72 8.82 1.72
N ASP A 34 -0.95 7.81 1.27
CA ASP A 34 -1.48 6.49 0.94
C ASP A 34 -1.91 5.74 2.20
N VAL A 35 -1.19 5.90 3.32
CA VAL A 35 -1.62 5.43 4.65
C VAL A 35 -2.96 6.04 5.03
N ARG A 36 -3.06 7.38 4.99
CA ARG A 36 -4.30 8.08 5.35
C ARG A 36 -5.48 7.66 4.45
N ALA A 37 -5.27 7.57 3.14
CA ALA A 37 -6.28 7.12 2.19
C ALA A 37 -6.69 5.66 2.45
N SER A 38 -5.74 4.79 2.79
CA SER A 38 -5.99 3.38 3.08
C SER A 38 -6.72 3.14 4.39
N ILE A 39 -6.44 3.92 5.45
CA ILE A 39 -7.22 3.88 6.69
C ILE A 39 -8.67 4.31 6.42
N ALA A 40 -8.87 5.37 5.64
CA ALA A 40 -10.22 5.82 5.27
C ALA A 40 -11.00 4.76 4.45
N HIS A 41 -10.32 4.08 3.53
CA HIS A 41 -10.90 2.97 2.76
C HIS A 41 -11.24 1.78 3.66
N ALA A 42 -10.35 1.37 4.56
CA ALA A 42 -10.59 0.29 5.51
C ALA A 42 -11.78 0.61 6.45
N ALA A 43 -11.90 1.86 6.90
CA ALA A 43 -13.05 2.31 7.70
C ALA A 43 -14.36 2.19 6.92
N MET A 44 -14.37 2.54 5.63
CA MET A 44 -15.53 2.34 4.76
C MET A 44 -15.87 0.85 4.60
N LEU A 45 -14.89 -0.02 4.38
CA LEU A 45 -15.10 -1.46 4.26
C LEU A 45 -15.70 -2.07 5.54
N ASN A 46 -15.22 -1.64 6.72
CA ASN A 46 -15.79 -2.03 8.01
C ASN A 46 -17.25 -1.57 8.15
N GLN A 47 -17.55 -0.32 7.81
CA GLN A 47 -18.94 0.19 7.82
C GLN A 47 -19.86 -0.59 6.86
N GLN A 48 -19.33 -1.10 5.75
CA GLN A 48 -20.07 -1.97 4.81
C GLN A 48 -20.07 -3.45 5.24
N GLN A 49 -19.56 -3.78 6.43
CA GLN A 49 -19.47 -5.14 6.98
C GLN A 49 -18.63 -6.09 6.12
N LEU A 50 -17.69 -5.55 5.34
CA LEU A 50 -16.72 -6.30 4.54
C LEU A 50 -15.41 -6.58 5.31
N LEU A 51 -15.22 -5.90 6.44
CA LEU A 51 -14.18 -6.15 7.45
C LEU A 51 -14.84 -6.27 8.82
N SER A 52 -14.31 -7.13 9.70
CA SER A 52 -14.67 -7.11 11.11
C SER A 52 -14.07 -5.87 11.81
N ASP A 53 -14.51 -5.59 13.04
CA ASP A 53 -13.92 -4.54 13.86
C ASP A 53 -12.46 -4.87 14.20
N ASP A 54 -12.19 -6.12 14.55
CA ASP A 54 -10.83 -6.61 14.82
C ASP A 54 -9.90 -6.45 13.59
N ASP A 55 -10.35 -6.85 12.39
CA ASP A 55 -9.56 -6.68 11.16
C ASP A 55 -9.30 -5.20 10.86
N PHE A 56 -10.29 -4.33 11.10
CA PHE A 56 -10.14 -2.90 10.87
C PHE A 56 -9.14 -2.27 11.84
N ASP A 57 -9.21 -2.62 13.12
CA ASP A 57 -8.27 -2.16 14.13
C ASP A 57 -6.85 -2.64 13.82
N ASP A 58 -6.67 -3.91 13.44
CA ASP A 58 -5.37 -4.46 13.02
C ASP A 58 -4.81 -3.71 11.81
N ILE A 59 -5.64 -3.47 10.78
CA ILE A 59 -5.22 -2.72 9.58
C ILE A 59 -4.82 -1.28 9.92
N ARG A 60 -5.64 -0.57 10.70
CA ARG A 60 -5.39 0.83 11.09
C ARG A 60 -4.07 0.92 11.85
N ASP A 61 -3.94 0.14 12.93
CA ASP A 61 -2.78 0.19 13.81
C ASP A 61 -1.50 -0.26 13.07
N GLY A 62 -1.65 -1.24 12.17
CA GLY A 62 -0.59 -1.69 11.26
C GLY A 62 -0.09 -0.59 10.33
N LEU A 63 -1.01 0.12 9.67
CA LEU A 63 -0.71 1.23 8.76
C LEU A 63 -0.08 2.43 9.48
N GLU A 64 -0.62 2.86 10.62
CA GLU A 64 -0.03 3.95 11.41
C GLU A 64 1.38 3.61 11.90
N LYS A 65 1.62 2.34 12.25
CA LYS A 65 2.95 1.89 12.64
C LYS A 65 3.92 1.89 11.45
N LEU A 66 3.48 1.47 10.26
CA LEU A 66 4.30 1.52 9.05
C LEU A 66 4.67 2.96 8.68
N GLU A 67 3.73 3.90 8.78
CA GLU A 67 4.00 5.33 8.57
C GLU A 67 5.10 5.85 9.51
N ARG A 68 4.99 5.55 10.82
CA ARG A 68 6.01 5.96 11.80
C ARG A 68 7.38 5.34 11.50
N GLU A 69 7.40 4.05 11.17
CA GLU A 69 8.66 3.34 10.87
C GLU A 69 9.32 3.85 9.59
N HIS A 70 8.52 4.26 8.59
CA HIS A 70 9.01 4.91 7.37
C HIS A 70 9.66 6.26 7.69
N ALA A 71 8.98 7.09 8.48
CA ALA A 71 9.51 8.38 8.92
C ALA A 71 10.80 8.26 9.75
N GLU A 72 11.00 7.12 10.41
CA GLU A 72 12.22 6.78 11.16
C GLU A 72 13.31 6.14 10.29
N GLY A 73 13.07 5.93 8.98
CA GLY A 73 14.02 5.31 8.05
C GLY A 73 14.23 3.81 8.28
N LYS A 74 13.25 3.11 8.87
CA LYS A 74 13.34 1.66 9.13
C LYS A 74 13.01 0.81 7.91
N TRP A 75 12.35 1.40 6.93
CA TRP A 75 12.07 0.78 5.65
C TRP A 75 11.93 1.86 4.59
N ASP A 76 12.28 1.50 3.36
CA ASP A 76 12.14 2.35 2.17
C ASP A 76 11.38 1.55 1.09
N ILE A 77 10.87 2.24 0.07
CA ILE A 77 10.27 1.61 -1.12
C ILE A 77 11.41 1.17 -2.04
N THR A 78 11.44 -0.12 -2.41
CA THR A 78 12.47 -0.65 -3.32
C THR A 78 11.97 -0.70 -4.76
N LEU A 79 12.89 -0.87 -5.71
CA LEU A 79 12.51 -1.06 -7.12
C LEU A 79 11.60 -2.29 -7.31
N GLU A 80 11.80 -3.33 -6.49
CA GLU A 80 10.99 -4.56 -6.53
C GLU A 80 9.58 -4.37 -6.00
N ASP A 81 9.38 -3.40 -5.09
CA ASP A 81 8.07 -2.96 -4.62
C ASP A 81 7.29 -2.22 -5.73
N GLU A 82 7.97 -1.73 -6.77
CA GLU A 82 7.43 -0.94 -7.89
C GLU A 82 6.97 0.47 -7.48
N ASP A 83 6.04 0.57 -6.53
CA ASP A 83 5.38 1.80 -6.10
C ASP A 83 5.12 1.80 -4.58
N VAL A 84 4.71 2.96 -4.02
CA VAL A 84 4.36 3.06 -2.59
C VAL A 84 3.22 2.12 -2.19
N HIS A 85 2.25 1.94 -3.08
CA HIS A 85 1.02 1.24 -2.77
C HIS A 85 1.27 -0.25 -2.53
N THR A 86 2.09 -0.85 -3.38
CA THR A 86 2.51 -2.24 -3.29
C THR A 86 3.47 -2.42 -2.11
N ALA A 87 4.40 -1.48 -1.89
CA ALA A 87 5.27 -1.50 -0.72
C ALA A 87 4.49 -1.54 0.60
N LEU A 88 3.49 -0.67 0.73
CA LEU A 88 2.66 -0.51 1.91
C LEU A 88 1.74 -1.72 2.12
N GLU A 89 1.02 -2.16 1.08
CA GLU A 89 0.12 -3.33 1.15
C GLU A 89 0.89 -4.62 1.45
N SER A 90 2.11 -4.77 0.93
CA SER A 90 2.97 -5.91 1.25
C SER A 90 3.36 -5.92 2.72
N ARG A 91 3.92 -4.82 3.21
CA ARG A 91 4.38 -4.73 4.59
C ARG A 91 3.22 -4.82 5.58
N LEU A 92 2.03 -4.32 5.20
CA LEU A 92 0.82 -4.50 5.99
C LEU A 92 0.42 -5.97 6.05
N THR A 93 0.40 -6.66 4.91
CA THR A 93 0.09 -8.10 4.85
C THR A 93 1.07 -8.93 5.67
N ASP A 94 2.37 -8.63 5.60
CA ASP A 94 3.39 -9.33 6.40
C ASP A 94 3.19 -9.10 7.90
N ARG A 95 2.62 -7.95 8.29
CA ARG A 95 2.39 -7.56 9.68
C ARG A 95 1.09 -8.13 10.27
N VAL A 96 -0.01 -8.06 9.53
CA VAL A 96 -1.37 -8.37 10.04
C VAL A 96 -2.04 -9.54 9.30
N GLY A 97 -1.28 -10.24 8.46
CA GLY A 97 -1.71 -11.46 7.80
C GLY A 97 -2.91 -11.24 6.87
N ASP A 98 -3.93 -12.08 7.03
CA ASP A 98 -5.08 -12.11 6.12
C ASP A 98 -5.95 -10.83 6.20
N ALA A 99 -5.94 -10.12 7.33
CA ALA A 99 -6.60 -8.82 7.44
C ALA A 99 -5.97 -7.82 6.46
N GLY A 100 -4.62 -7.78 6.39
CA GLY A 100 -3.89 -6.86 5.52
C GLY A 100 -4.19 -7.09 4.03
N LYS A 101 -4.41 -8.35 3.62
CA LYS A 101 -4.80 -8.69 2.24
C LYS A 101 -6.16 -8.12 1.83
N ARG A 102 -7.03 -7.80 2.80
CA ARG A 102 -8.38 -7.30 2.54
C ARG A 102 -8.42 -5.78 2.32
N VAL A 103 -7.34 -5.05 2.60
CA VAL A 103 -7.32 -3.57 2.48
C VAL A 103 -7.58 -3.08 1.06
N HIS A 104 -7.29 -3.89 0.03
CA HIS A 104 -7.51 -3.53 -1.38
C HIS A 104 -8.89 -3.98 -1.91
N LEU A 105 -9.75 -4.56 -1.08
CA LEU A 105 -11.07 -5.03 -1.51
C LEU A 105 -11.89 -3.85 -2.06
N GLY A 106 -12.41 -4.01 -3.28
CA GLY A 106 -13.25 -3.00 -3.94
C GLY A 106 -12.50 -1.73 -4.35
N ARG A 107 -11.16 -1.72 -4.33
CA ARG A 107 -10.30 -0.60 -4.72
C ARG A 107 -9.53 -0.93 -5.99
N SER A 108 -9.20 0.08 -6.79
CA SER A 108 -8.25 -0.02 -7.89
C SER A 108 -7.02 0.84 -7.60
N ARG A 109 -5.90 0.53 -8.25
CA ARG A 109 -4.71 1.38 -8.16
C ARG A 109 -4.98 2.78 -8.74
N ASN A 110 -5.89 2.89 -9.71
CA ASN A 110 -6.25 4.16 -10.34
C ASN A 110 -6.89 5.18 -9.37
N ASP A 111 -7.86 4.76 -8.56
CA ASP A 111 -8.49 5.65 -7.58
C ASP A 111 -7.59 5.88 -6.36
N GLN A 112 -6.83 4.85 -5.95
CA GLN A 112 -5.88 4.95 -4.85
C GLN A 112 -4.80 6.02 -5.11
N VAL A 113 -4.11 5.95 -6.25
CA VAL A 113 -3.05 6.93 -6.58
C VAL A 113 -3.62 8.35 -6.69
N LEU A 114 -4.82 8.50 -7.27
CA LEU A 114 -5.48 9.80 -7.36
C LEU A 114 -5.86 10.37 -5.99
N ALA A 115 -6.30 9.53 -5.05
CA ALA A 115 -6.60 9.95 -3.69
C ALA A 115 -5.34 10.40 -2.95
N ALA A 116 -4.27 9.61 -3.00
CA ALA A 116 -2.99 9.93 -2.37
C ALA A 116 -2.39 11.23 -2.93
N LEU A 117 -2.34 11.37 -4.27
CA LEU A 117 -1.84 12.58 -4.92
C LEU A 117 -2.67 13.82 -4.56
N ARG A 118 -4.00 13.71 -4.51
CA ARG A 118 -4.83 14.84 -4.10
C ARG A 118 -4.56 15.23 -2.65
N LEU A 119 -4.42 14.27 -1.74
CA LEU A 119 -4.08 14.55 -0.35
C LEU A 119 -2.69 15.19 -0.21
N TYR A 120 -1.72 14.80 -1.04
CA TYR A 120 -0.38 15.38 -1.06
C TYR A 120 -0.35 16.84 -1.57
N LEU A 121 -1.24 17.19 -2.50
CA LEU A 121 -1.30 18.52 -3.11
C LEU A 121 -2.19 19.53 -2.34
N LEU A 122 -2.89 19.09 -1.29
CA LEU A 122 -3.69 19.95 -0.40
C LEU A 122 -2.80 20.67 0.61
#